data_AF-A0A7Y9KCN0-F1
#
_entry.id   AF-A0A7Y9KCN0-F1
#
_cell.length_a   1.000
_cell.length_b   1.000
_cell.length_c   1.000
_cell.angle_alpha   90.00
_cell.angle_beta   90.00
_cell.angle_gamma   90.00
#
_symmetry.space_group_name_H-M   'P 1'
#
loop_
_entity.id
_entity.type
_entity.pdbx_description
1 polymer ?
#
loop_
_entity_poly.entity_id
_entity_poly.type
_entity_poly.pdbx_seq_one_letter_code
_entity_poly.pdbx_strand_id
1 'polypeptide(L)'
;MGLAMSYLRVPPVLEGEPDPGRIARHVFGDANWRRRGAAALFELGWAWQAMHYLVTGDPWEGRQPEADVVCGGRLLTEDGADELGMDVIYLAPERVKPAADHLAATPFAGIAGRYDPAAMVRAGVQDAGRLDDAARERVFQPAYAGLAEFFRLAATDGQAVYKVMA
;
A
#
# COMPACT_ATOMS: atom_id res chain seq x y z
N MET A 1 7.26 -4.85 17.50
CA MET A 1 7.19 -5.22 16.07
C MET A 1 6.32 -4.16 15.43
N GLY A 2 6.74 -3.57 14.32
CA GLY A 2 5.95 -2.55 13.64
C GLY A 2 4.74 -3.12 12.90
N LEU A 3 3.87 -2.25 12.42
CA LEU A 3 2.71 -2.62 11.59
C LEU A 3 3.16 -3.21 10.26
N ALA A 4 2.33 -4.08 9.68
CA ALA A 4 2.52 -4.64 8.34
C ALA A 4 1.38 -4.20 7.40
N MET A 5 1.72 -3.93 6.13
CA MET A 5 0.72 -3.51 5.14
C MET A 5 0.45 -4.60 4.09
N SER A 6 -0.84 -4.93 3.94
CA SER A 6 -1.36 -5.82 2.91
C SER A 6 -2.23 -5.02 1.92
N TYR A 7 -2.31 -5.43 0.67
CA TYR A 7 -3.09 -4.78 -0.38
C TYR A 7 -4.04 -5.76 -1.04
N LEU A 8 -5.27 -5.35 -1.29
CA LEU A 8 -6.27 -6.15 -1.97
C LEU A 8 -6.90 -5.36 -3.11
N ARG A 9 -6.89 -5.93 -4.32
CA ARG A 9 -7.66 -5.37 -5.44
C ARG A 9 -9.09 -5.86 -5.34
N VAL A 10 -10.04 -4.95 -5.45
CA VAL A 10 -11.47 -5.27 -5.34
C VAL A 10 -12.21 -4.52 -6.45
N PRO A 11 -13.14 -5.18 -7.18
CA PRO A 11 -14.03 -4.46 -8.10
C PRO A 11 -14.75 -3.30 -7.39
N PRO A 12 -15.06 -2.20 -8.10
CA PRO A 12 -15.73 -1.04 -7.49
C PRO A 12 -17.13 -1.36 -6.96
N VAL A 13 -17.76 -2.43 -7.45
CA VAL A 13 -19.00 -3.00 -6.93
C VAL A 13 -18.77 -4.47 -6.64
N LEU A 14 -18.92 -4.87 -5.38
CA LEU A 14 -18.76 -6.26 -4.94
C LEU A 14 -20.14 -6.80 -4.57
N GLU A 15 -20.61 -7.84 -5.27
CA GLU A 15 -21.90 -8.50 -4.98
C GLU A 15 -23.11 -7.52 -4.95
N GLY A 16 -23.04 -6.43 -5.72
CA GLY A 16 -24.07 -5.39 -5.78
C GLY A 16 -23.90 -4.26 -4.76
N GLU A 17 -22.90 -4.32 -3.88
CA GLU A 17 -22.55 -3.27 -2.93
C GLU A 17 -21.48 -2.33 -3.51
N PRO A 18 -21.78 -1.03 -3.69
CA PRO A 18 -20.80 -0.03 -4.14
C PRO A 18 -20.13 0.75 -3.00
N ASP A 19 -20.65 0.71 -1.76
CA ASP A 19 -20.08 1.48 -0.65
C ASP A 19 -18.78 0.83 -0.15
N PRO A 20 -17.63 1.52 -0.22
CA PRO A 20 -16.35 0.93 0.14
C PRO A 20 -16.23 0.59 1.63
N GLY A 21 -16.97 1.28 2.51
CA GLY A 21 -17.02 0.95 3.93
C GLY A 21 -17.76 -0.36 4.19
N ARG A 22 -18.86 -0.61 3.49
CA ARG A 22 -19.62 -1.88 3.54
C ARG A 22 -18.84 -3.03 2.90
N ILE A 23 -18.20 -2.78 1.75
CA ILE A 23 -17.27 -3.74 1.12
C ILE A 23 -16.15 -4.11 2.10
N ALA A 24 -15.51 -3.11 2.72
CA ALA A 24 -14.43 -3.35 3.69
C ALA A 24 -14.90 -4.23 4.85
N ARG A 25 -16.07 -3.95 5.44
CA ARG A 25 -16.64 -4.78 6.51
C ARG A 25 -16.92 -6.21 6.05
N HIS A 26 -17.50 -6.37 4.87
CA HIS A 26 -17.81 -7.68 4.31
C HIS A 26 -16.53 -8.51 4.05
N VAL A 27 -15.51 -7.88 3.48
CA VAL A 27 -14.26 -8.56 3.13
C VAL A 27 -13.39 -8.81 4.36
N PHE A 28 -13.05 -7.75 5.10
CA PHE A 28 -12.06 -7.79 6.18
C PHE A 28 -12.62 -8.18 7.54
N GLY A 29 -13.95 -8.14 7.71
CA GLY A 29 -14.62 -8.64 8.92
C GLY A 29 -14.58 -10.17 9.06
N ASP A 30 -14.15 -10.88 8.03
CA ASP A 30 -13.97 -12.33 8.07
C ASP A 30 -12.49 -12.70 8.21
N ALA A 31 -12.18 -13.51 9.23
CA ALA A 31 -10.82 -13.90 9.60
C ALA A 31 -10.02 -14.60 8.48
N ASN A 32 -10.68 -15.15 7.45
CA ASN A 32 -10.05 -15.84 6.33
C ASN A 32 -9.90 -14.96 5.08
N TRP A 33 -10.10 -13.65 5.17
CA TRP A 33 -10.06 -12.74 4.01
C TRP A 33 -8.77 -12.86 3.19
N ARG A 34 -7.62 -13.03 3.84
CA ARG A 34 -6.33 -13.25 3.15
C ARG A 34 -6.33 -14.49 2.27
N ARG A 35 -6.93 -15.58 2.75
CA ARG A 35 -7.02 -16.84 2.01
C ARG A 35 -7.99 -16.72 0.84
N ARG A 36 -9.16 -16.11 1.05
CA ARG A 36 -10.15 -15.92 -0.03
C ARG A 36 -9.69 -14.93 -1.09
N GLY A 37 -8.98 -13.88 -0.69
CA GLY A 37 -8.45 -12.84 -1.57
C GLY A 37 -7.09 -13.15 -2.18
N ALA A 38 -6.51 -14.34 -1.96
CA ALA A 38 -5.10 -14.63 -2.26
C ALA A 38 -4.67 -14.30 -3.71
N ALA A 39 -5.55 -14.52 -4.69
CA ALA A 39 -5.26 -14.20 -6.11
C ALA A 39 -5.19 -12.69 -6.40
N ALA A 40 -5.76 -11.86 -5.54
CA ALA A 40 -5.81 -10.40 -5.66
C ALA A 40 -5.02 -9.69 -4.53
N LEU A 41 -4.30 -10.45 -3.70
CA LEU A 41 -3.56 -9.97 -2.53
C LEU A 41 -2.10 -9.69 -2.90
N PHE A 42 -1.57 -8.59 -2.39
CA PHE A 42 -0.14 -8.31 -2.37
C PHE A 42 0.30 -7.93 -0.96
N GLU A 43 1.44 -8.47 -0.52
CA GLU A 43 1.96 -8.25 0.82
C GLU A 43 3.23 -7.39 0.73
N LEU A 44 3.12 -6.13 1.18
CA LEU A 44 4.29 -5.26 1.36
C LEU A 44 4.91 -5.49 2.74
N GLY A 45 4.10 -5.91 3.72
CA GLY A 45 4.54 -6.33 5.03
C GLY A 45 5.13 -5.17 5.84
N TRP A 46 6.14 -5.49 6.65
CA TRP A 46 6.83 -4.53 7.55
C TRP A 46 7.57 -3.41 6.80
N ALA A 47 7.85 -3.59 5.51
CA ALA A 47 8.63 -2.66 4.70
C ALA A 47 7.82 -1.43 4.24
N TRP A 48 6.53 -1.35 4.57
CA TRP A 48 5.60 -0.37 4.00
C TRP A 48 6.05 1.07 4.21
N GLN A 49 6.48 1.45 5.42
CA GLN A 49 6.80 2.85 5.70
C GLN A 49 8.12 3.27 5.04
N ALA A 50 9.09 2.36 5.01
CA ALA A 50 10.33 2.59 4.30
C ALA A 50 10.08 2.67 2.78
N MET A 51 9.17 1.86 2.24
CA MET A 51 8.74 1.98 0.85
C MET A 51 8.03 3.31 0.58
N HIS A 52 7.15 3.77 1.47
CA HIS A 52 6.49 5.08 1.36
C HIS A 52 7.53 6.19 1.31
N TYR A 53 8.48 6.21 2.25
CA TYR A 53 9.58 7.17 2.27
C TYR A 53 10.43 7.12 0.99
N LEU A 54 10.72 5.93 0.45
CA LEU A 54 11.44 5.82 -0.82
C LEU A 54 10.65 6.45 -1.97
N VAL A 55 9.33 6.29 -2.00
CA VAL A 55 8.48 6.81 -3.08
C VAL A 55 8.28 8.32 -2.96
N THR A 56 8.01 8.84 -1.76
CA THR A 56 7.59 10.24 -1.53
C THR A 56 8.70 11.14 -0.99
N GLY A 57 9.67 10.57 -0.29
CA GLY A 57 10.65 11.31 0.52
C GLY A 57 10.16 11.71 1.91
N ASP A 58 8.96 11.28 2.32
CA ASP A 58 8.34 11.60 3.60
C ASP A 58 7.85 10.31 4.30
N PRO A 59 7.96 10.19 5.64
CA PRO A 59 7.54 8.99 6.37
C PRO A 59 6.03 8.74 6.41
N TRP A 60 5.18 9.74 6.12
CA TRP A 60 3.72 9.65 6.26
C TRP A 60 2.97 10.37 5.14
N GLU A 61 3.41 11.58 4.83
CA GLU A 61 2.80 12.47 3.86
C GLU A 61 3.36 12.24 2.45
N GLY A 62 2.92 13.05 1.51
CA GLY A 62 3.44 13.08 0.15
C GLY A 62 2.44 13.73 -0.79
N ARG A 63 2.87 13.99 -2.02
CA ARG A 63 1.95 14.50 -3.04
C ARG A 63 1.33 13.34 -3.80
N GLN A 64 0.19 13.62 -4.42
CA GLN A 64 -0.37 12.71 -5.41
C GLN A 64 0.40 12.87 -6.73
N PRO A 65 0.58 11.78 -7.48
CA PRO A 65 0.06 10.42 -7.22
C PRO A 65 0.97 9.53 -6.36
N GLU A 66 2.18 9.97 -6.00
CA GLU A 66 3.18 9.10 -5.35
C GLU A 66 2.75 8.61 -3.96
N ALA A 67 2.10 9.45 -3.15
CA ALA A 67 1.60 9.07 -1.83
C ALA A 67 0.51 7.99 -1.91
N ASP A 68 -0.28 7.97 -2.99
CA ASP A 68 -1.39 7.02 -3.19
C ASP A 68 -0.90 5.59 -3.38
N VAL A 69 0.40 5.38 -3.59
CA VAL A 69 0.99 4.06 -3.64
C VAL A 69 0.93 3.38 -2.27
N VAL A 70 1.23 4.10 -1.18
CA VAL A 70 1.32 3.51 0.18
C VAL A 70 0.36 4.16 1.16
N CYS A 71 0.62 5.36 1.69
CA CYS A 71 -0.23 5.95 2.74
C CYS A 71 -1.48 6.67 2.22
N GLY A 72 -1.46 7.16 0.98
CA GLY A 72 -2.54 7.97 0.41
C GLY A 72 -3.82 7.17 0.16
N GLY A 73 -4.97 7.83 0.33
CA GLY A 73 -6.29 7.24 0.18
C GLY A 73 -7.26 7.86 1.19
N ARG A 74 -8.41 7.22 1.40
CA ARG A 74 -9.36 7.53 2.48
C ARG A 74 -9.28 6.45 3.54
N LEU A 75 -8.99 6.81 4.78
CA LEU A 75 -9.08 5.89 5.91
C LEU A 75 -10.55 5.54 6.16
N LEU A 76 -10.88 4.25 6.23
CA LEU A 76 -12.24 3.76 6.44
C LEU A 76 -12.54 3.38 7.89
N THR A 77 -11.51 3.22 8.74
CA THR A 77 -11.69 2.93 10.16
C THR A 77 -12.48 4.01 10.88
N GLU A 78 -12.20 5.28 10.56
CA GLU A 78 -12.95 6.43 11.08
C GLU A 78 -14.44 6.43 10.69
N ASP A 79 -14.81 5.82 9.56
CA ASP A 79 -16.18 5.74 9.05
C ASP A 79 -16.91 4.44 9.51
N GLY A 80 -16.52 3.93 10.68
CA GLY A 80 -17.12 2.80 11.38
C GLY A 80 -16.52 1.43 11.01
N ALA A 81 -15.33 1.41 10.39
CA ALA A 81 -14.54 0.19 10.28
C ALA A 81 -13.63 -0.04 11.51
N ASP A 82 -13.69 0.82 12.54
CA ASP A 82 -13.07 0.60 13.85
C ASP A 82 -13.38 -0.79 14.45
N GLU A 83 -14.56 -1.36 14.13
CA GLU A 83 -14.96 -2.72 14.53
C GLU A 83 -14.06 -3.82 13.94
N LEU A 84 -13.27 -3.52 12.89
CA LEU A 84 -12.38 -4.48 12.24
C LEU A 84 -11.09 -4.72 13.03
N GLY A 85 -10.74 -3.85 13.97
CA GLY A 85 -9.49 -3.94 14.74
C GLY A 85 -8.21 -3.78 13.89
N MET A 86 -8.34 -3.19 12.70
CA MET A 86 -7.23 -2.93 11.76
C MET A 86 -7.55 -1.70 10.92
N ASP A 87 -6.53 -0.94 10.52
CA ASP A 87 -6.71 0.23 9.66
C ASP A 87 -6.89 -0.19 8.20
N VAL A 88 -7.92 0.34 7.55
CA VAL A 88 -8.22 0.05 6.14
C VAL A 88 -8.25 1.36 5.36
N ILE A 89 -7.33 1.54 4.43
CA ILE A 89 -7.24 2.69 3.54
C ILE A 89 -7.80 2.29 2.18
N TYR A 90 -8.80 3.04 1.73
CA TYR A 90 -9.42 2.89 0.43
C TYR A 90 -8.83 3.84 -0.60
N LEU A 91 -8.46 3.31 -1.76
CA LEU A 91 -8.07 4.06 -2.93
C LEU A 91 -9.04 3.77 -4.08
N ALA A 92 -9.77 4.81 -4.48
CA ALA A 92 -10.76 4.72 -5.55
C ALA A 92 -10.11 4.41 -6.92
N PRO A 93 -10.79 3.67 -7.82
CA PRO A 93 -10.23 3.28 -9.12
C PRO A 93 -9.63 4.45 -9.92
N GLU A 94 -10.25 5.62 -9.88
CA GLU A 94 -9.80 6.84 -10.54
C GLU A 94 -8.45 7.37 -10.02
N ARG A 95 -8.06 7.00 -8.78
CA ARG A 95 -6.75 7.32 -8.19
C ARG A 95 -5.75 6.17 -8.33
N VAL A 96 -6.22 4.93 -8.51
CA VAL A 96 -5.36 3.77 -8.79
C VAL A 96 -4.61 3.95 -10.11
N LYS A 97 -5.27 4.45 -11.17
CA LYS A 97 -4.63 4.62 -12.49
C LYS A 97 -3.47 5.63 -12.47
N PRO A 98 -3.62 6.86 -11.93
CA PRO A 98 -2.49 7.79 -11.77
C PRO A 98 -1.33 7.22 -10.92
N ALA A 99 -1.62 6.47 -9.85
CA ALA A 99 -0.59 5.82 -9.04
C ALA A 99 0.16 4.73 -9.85
N ALA A 100 -0.57 3.90 -10.61
CA ALA A 100 0.02 2.91 -11.50
C ALA A 100 0.91 3.56 -12.58
N ASP A 101 0.45 4.65 -13.19
CA ASP A 101 1.21 5.39 -14.20
C ASP A 101 2.49 6.00 -13.62
N HIS A 102 2.43 6.51 -12.39
CA HIS A 102 3.61 7.01 -11.69
C HIS A 102 4.64 5.92 -11.44
N LEU A 103 4.21 4.74 -10.98
CA LEU A 103 5.09 3.58 -10.76
C LEU A 103 5.72 3.09 -12.07
N ALA A 104 4.97 3.11 -13.18
CA ALA A 104 5.48 2.76 -14.49
C ALA A 104 6.49 3.77 -15.04
N ALA A 105 6.25 5.07 -14.83
CA ALA A 105 7.14 6.14 -15.28
C ALA A 105 8.39 6.30 -14.40
N THR A 106 8.34 5.84 -13.15
CA THR A 106 9.41 5.97 -12.16
C THR A 106 9.97 4.59 -11.82
N PRO A 107 11.02 4.11 -12.50
CA PRO A 107 11.64 2.83 -12.10
C PRO A 107 12.30 2.96 -10.72
N PHE A 108 12.51 1.83 -10.03
CA PHE A 108 13.12 1.81 -8.69
C PHE A 108 14.46 2.57 -8.63
N ALA A 109 15.27 2.50 -9.69
CA ALA A 109 16.53 3.25 -9.78
C ALA A 109 16.35 4.77 -9.63
N GLY A 110 15.19 5.32 -10.03
CA GLY A 110 14.85 6.74 -9.88
C GLY A 110 14.54 7.16 -8.44
N ILE A 111 14.23 6.21 -7.55
CA ILE A 111 13.95 6.48 -6.12
C ILE A 111 15.01 5.89 -5.18
N ALA A 112 15.86 4.98 -5.67
CA ALA A 112 16.88 4.28 -4.89
C ALA A 112 17.88 5.23 -4.20
N GLY A 113 18.07 6.44 -4.72
CA GLY A 113 18.90 7.47 -4.10
C GLY A 113 18.37 8.01 -2.77
N ARG A 114 17.07 7.78 -2.45
CA ARG A 114 16.49 8.12 -1.13
C ARG A 114 16.79 7.07 -0.06
N TYR A 115 17.36 5.94 -0.44
CA TYR A 115 17.74 4.90 0.51
C TYR A 115 18.96 5.33 1.34
N ASP A 116 18.67 5.87 2.52
CA ASP A 116 19.65 6.19 3.56
C ASP A 116 19.03 5.76 4.90
N PRO A 117 19.39 4.58 5.45
CA PRO A 117 18.86 4.10 6.73
C PRO A 117 19.05 5.09 7.87
N ALA A 118 20.16 5.85 7.88
CA ALA A 118 20.41 6.84 8.92
C ALA A 118 19.47 8.05 8.77
N ALA A 119 19.20 8.51 7.56
CA ALA A 119 18.19 9.56 7.31
C ALA A 119 16.78 9.09 7.63
N MET A 120 16.43 7.86 7.24
CA MET A 120 15.13 7.25 7.54
C MET A 120 14.89 7.15 9.06
N VAL A 121 15.90 6.73 9.83
CA VAL A 121 15.83 6.73 11.30
C VAL A 121 15.59 8.14 11.85
N ARG A 122 16.32 9.15 11.35
CA ARG A 122 16.11 10.55 11.78
C ARG A 122 14.73 11.07 11.42
N ALA A 123 14.15 10.60 10.31
CA ALA A 123 12.79 10.93 9.88
C ALA A 123 11.71 10.13 10.63
N GLY A 124 12.07 9.19 11.51
CA GLY A 124 11.11 8.39 12.28
C GLY A 124 10.44 7.26 11.49
N VAL A 125 11.08 6.78 10.41
CA VAL A 125 10.58 5.64 9.63
C VAL A 125 10.68 4.36 10.47
N GLN A 126 9.56 3.62 10.56
CA GLN A 126 9.45 2.36 11.28
C GLN A 126 10.52 1.36 10.84
N ASP A 127 11.13 0.71 11.83
CA ASP A 127 12.12 -0.36 11.66
C ASP A 127 13.36 0.01 10.82
N ALA A 128 13.55 1.30 10.47
CA ALA A 128 14.69 1.75 9.65
C ALA A 128 16.05 1.44 10.28
N GLY A 129 16.14 1.40 11.60
CA GLY A 129 17.37 1.03 12.32
C GLY A 129 17.79 -0.43 12.14
N ARG A 130 16.96 -1.28 11.52
CA ARG A 130 17.27 -2.68 11.19
C ARG A 130 17.74 -2.86 9.74
N LEU A 131 17.73 -1.80 8.94
CA LEU A 131 18.05 -1.85 7.53
C LEU A 131 19.57 -1.84 7.32
N ASP A 132 20.06 -2.84 6.60
CA ASP A 132 21.44 -2.91 6.10
C ASP A 132 21.52 -2.37 4.66
N ASP A 133 22.73 -2.09 4.17
CA ASP A 133 22.91 -1.56 2.81
C ASP A 133 22.32 -2.49 1.75
N ALA A 134 22.38 -3.80 1.99
CA ALA A 134 21.88 -4.83 1.07
C ALA A 134 20.34 -4.90 1.00
N ALA A 135 19.61 -4.37 1.99
CA ALA A 135 18.15 -4.41 1.99
C ALA A 135 17.55 -3.58 0.86
N ARG A 136 18.26 -2.57 0.33
CA ARG A 136 17.84 -1.81 -0.85
C ARG A 136 17.51 -2.72 -2.04
N GLU A 137 18.44 -3.58 -2.45
CA GLU A 137 18.25 -4.52 -3.55
C GLU A 137 17.48 -5.77 -3.11
N ARG A 138 17.77 -6.29 -1.91
CA ARG A 138 17.20 -7.56 -1.44
C ARG A 138 15.72 -7.47 -1.10
N VAL A 139 15.27 -6.32 -0.58
CA VAL A 139 13.91 -6.13 -0.06
C VAL A 139 13.15 -5.12 -0.90
N PHE A 140 13.69 -3.91 -1.06
CA PHE A 140 12.90 -2.81 -1.63
C PHE A 140 12.77 -2.88 -3.15
N GLN A 141 13.81 -3.28 -3.88
CA GLN A 141 13.71 -3.45 -5.32
C GLN A 141 12.63 -4.47 -5.75
N PRO A 142 12.58 -5.71 -5.22
CA PRO A 142 11.52 -6.65 -5.56
C PRO A 142 10.15 -6.23 -5.02
N ALA A 143 10.08 -5.62 -3.83
CA ALA A 143 8.82 -5.11 -3.30
C ALA A 143 8.23 -4.00 -4.18
N TYR A 144 9.08 -3.08 -4.68
CA TYR A 144 8.66 -2.02 -5.61
C TYR A 144 8.14 -2.61 -6.92
N ALA A 145 8.83 -3.61 -7.48
CA ALA A 145 8.39 -4.28 -8.71
C ALA A 145 7.04 -4.99 -8.52
N GLY A 146 6.86 -5.69 -7.38
CA GLY A 146 5.59 -6.33 -7.04
C GLY A 146 4.45 -5.33 -6.85
N LEU A 147 4.72 -4.19 -6.21
CA LEU A 147 3.75 -3.12 -6.00
C LEU A 147 3.37 -2.45 -7.33
N ALA A 148 4.34 -2.19 -8.21
CA ALA A 148 4.09 -1.67 -9.55
C ALA A 148 3.21 -2.62 -10.37
N GLU A 149 3.50 -3.91 -10.34
CA GLU A 149 2.68 -4.92 -11.02
C GLU A 149 1.26 -5.01 -10.44
N PHE A 150 1.14 -4.98 -9.12
CA PHE A 150 -0.15 -4.97 -8.44
C PHE A 150 -1.02 -3.77 -8.87
N PHE A 151 -0.46 -2.56 -8.84
CA PHE A 151 -1.17 -1.34 -9.26
C PHE A 151 -1.49 -1.36 -10.76
N ARG A 152 -0.58 -1.89 -11.59
CA ARG A 152 -0.83 -2.04 -13.04
C ARG A 152 -2.03 -2.96 -13.29
N LEU A 153 -2.12 -4.10 -12.60
CA LEU A 153 -3.24 -5.02 -12.70
C LEU A 153 -4.55 -4.37 -12.21
N ALA A 154 -4.52 -3.72 -11.05
CA ALA A 154 -5.68 -3.01 -10.51
C ALA A 154 -6.20 -1.94 -11.49
N ALA A 155 -5.30 -1.13 -12.05
CA ALA A 155 -5.63 -0.09 -13.00
C ALA A 155 -6.15 -0.65 -14.34
N THR A 156 -5.59 -1.78 -14.81
CA THR A 156 -6.05 -2.46 -16.04
C THR A 156 -7.48 -2.97 -15.89
N ASP A 157 -7.79 -3.52 -14.72
CA ASP A 157 -9.10 -4.12 -14.43
C ASP A 157 -10.12 -3.10 -13.88
N GLY A 158 -9.76 -1.83 -13.76
CA GLY A 158 -10.62 -0.77 -13.19
C GLY A 158 -11.01 -1.01 -11.73
N GLN A 159 -10.14 -1.69 -10.98
CA GLN A 159 -10.39 -2.08 -9.59
C GLN A 159 -9.99 -0.98 -8.61
N ALA A 160 -10.66 -0.94 -7.47
CA ALA A 160 -10.22 -0.21 -6.30
C ALA A 160 -9.11 -0.97 -5.58
N VAL A 161 -8.34 -0.26 -4.77
CA VAL A 161 -7.32 -0.85 -3.89
C VAL A 161 -7.66 -0.57 -2.44
N TYR A 162 -7.69 -1.63 -1.64
CA TYR A 162 -7.78 -1.54 -0.18
C TYR A 162 -6.43 -1.90 0.41
N LYS A 163 -5.94 -1.07 1.33
CA LYS A 163 -4.68 -1.28 2.02
C LYS A 163 -4.98 -1.49 3.49
N VAL A 164 -4.48 -2.57 4.06
CA VAL A 164 -4.77 -2.99 5.42
C VAL A 164 -3.49 -2.87 6.23
N MET A 165 -3.52 -2.13 7.34
CA MET A 165 -2.44 -2.10 8.32
C MET A 165 -2.86 -2.82 9.59
N ALA A 166 -2.09 -3.85 9.96
CA ALA A 166 -2.32 -4.69 11.15
C ALA A 166 -1.00 -5.23 11.72
#